data_AF-A0A2G3EC89-F1
#
_entry.id   AF-A0A2G3EC89-F1
#
_cell.length_a   1.000
_cell.length_b   1.000
_cell.length_c   1.000
_cell.angle_alpha   90.00
_cell.angle_beta   90.00
_cell.angle_gamma   90.00
#
_symmetry.space_group_name_H-M   'P 1'
#
loop_
_entity.id
_entity.type
_entity.pdbx_description
1 polymer ?
#
loop_
_entity_poly.entity_id
_entity_poly.type
_entity_poly.pdbx_seq_one_letter_code
_entity_poly.pdbx_strand_id
1 'polypeptide(L)'
;MEIYDVYMSIGWACRPAHQLRINGLRDEAFPLDWQKDYSLDTVIHLFETNFEDFFKNIKEEGVGDDNSRRVIDVNNHIISLHHFPKELSLLDGQDRFLESMTKRYQNQRDRIINANKLFLLSNRLVSLDEMGKFLKDFSTIFPNKEIKLVNIRNDNNLNSEEIIVNSKEINDLLSIIDYTINDTYDDSGNEYDWKGNSKAWKNILDEYGNHHTYEIVQKYKNDKNPLIIYGAGQMCRALINIFNKYKCKPDGIAVTNIEGNPKEVEGIIVDNIDNYPKNSNIIISVKNINMAEEINRYLKNKGYKNISNVDKSVLME
;
A
#
# COMPACT_ATOMS: atom_id res chain seq x y z
N MET A 1 -0.47 -8.50 -15.93
CA MET A 1 -0.25 -8.09 -14.54
C MET A 1 1.03 -8.73 -14.08
N GLU A 2 2.01 -7.92 -13.73
CA GLU A 2 3.26 -8.36 -13.13
C GLU A 2 3.10 -8.47 -11.61
N ILE A 3 3.71 -9.48 -11.00
CA ILE A 3 3.58 -9.75 -9.57
C ILE A 3 4.93 -9.54 -8.88
N TYR A 4 4.93 -8.78 -7.78
CA TYR A 4 6.11 -8.51 -6.96
C TYR A 4 5.87 -8.90 -5.51
N ASP A 5 6.95 -9.23 -4.81
CA ASP A 5 6.91 -9.73 -3.43
C ASP A 5 6.83 -8.57 -2.42
N VAL A 6 7.52 -7.46 -2.72
CA VAL A 6 7.62 -6.30 -1.84
C VAL A 6 7.49 -5.01 -2.66
N TYR A 7 6.61 -4.12 -2.18
CA TYR A 7 6.40 -2.78 -2.73
C TYR A 7 6.87 -1.74 -1.72
N MET A 8 7.69 -0.79 -2.16
CA MET A 8 8.23 0.26 -1.29
C MET A 8 8.08 1.63 -1.93
N SER A 9 7.69 2.62 -1.12
CA SER A 9 7.82 4.01 -1.51
C SER A 9 9.26 4.48 -1.27
N ILE A 10 9.85 5.07 -2.29
CA ILE A 10 11.07 5.89 -2.21
C ILE A 10 10.79 7.32 -2.69
N GLY A 11 9.51 7.71 -2.71
CA GLY A 11 9.04 9.02 -3.19
C GLY A 11 9.64 10.20 -2.45
N TRP A 12 9.45 11.41 -2.98
CA TRP A 12 9.89 12.63 -2.29
C TRP A 12 9.03 12.95 -1.06
N ALA A 13 7.81 12.42 -1.02
CA ALA A 13 6.81 12.66 0.01
C ALA A 13 5.85 11.45 0.14
N CYS A 14 4.75 11.62 0.87
CA CYS A 14 3.79 10.56 1.21
C CYS A 14 2.93 10.05 0.04
N ARG A 15 2.88 10.76 -1.10
CA ARG A 15 1.98 10.43 -2.24
C ARG A 15 2.20 9.00 -2.76
N PRO A 16 3.43 8.53 -3.09
CA PRO A 16 3.61 7.16 -3.58
C PRO A 16 3.20 6.09 -2.57
N ALA A 17 3.50 6.28 -1.28
CA ALA A 17 3.07 5.35 -0.24
C ALA A 17 1.54 5.28 -0.09
N HIS A 18 0.86 6.42 -0.19
CA HIS A 18 -0.59 6.48 -0.24
C HIS A 18 -1.15 5.73 -1.45
N GLN A 19 -0.56 5.95 -2.63
CA GLN A 19 -0.98 5.31 -3.87
C GLN A 19 -0.74 3.79 -3.84
N LEU A 20 0.38 3.31 -3.30
CA LEU A 20 0.60 1.88 -3.07
C LEU A 20 -0.47 1.26 -2.15
N ARG A 21 -0.87 1.98 -1.10
CA ARG A 21 -1.90 1.53 -0.16
C ARG A 21 -3.27 1.41 -0.84
N ILE A 22 -3.75 2.48 -1.48
CA ILE A 22 -5.12 2.49 -2.05
C ILE A 22 -5.26 1.57 -3.26
N ASN A 23 -4.15 1.21 -3.93
CA ASN A 23 -4.12 0.25 -5.02
C ASN A 23 -3.83 -1.21 -4.57
N GLY A 24 -3.77 -1.46 -3.26
CA GLY A 24 -3.60 -2.80 -2.69
C GLY A 24 -2.26 -3.45 -3.01
N LEU A 25 -1.21 -2.65 -3.20
CA LEU A 25 0.12 -3.13 -3.55
C LEU A 25 1.03 -3.29 -2.33
N ARG A 26 0.81 -2.48 -1.28
CA ARG A 26 1.63 -2.48 -0.06
C ARG A 26 0.96 -3.27 1.06
N ASP A 27 1.68 -4.25 1.62
CA ASP A 27 1.18 -5.03 2.77
C ASP A 27 1.35 -4.33 4.11
N GLU A 28 2.32 -3.43 4.28
CA GLU A 28 2.55 -2.71 5.54
C GLU A 28 3.27 -1.38 5.32
N ALA A 29 3.19 -0.47 6.29
CA ALA A 29 3.88 0.81 6.19
C ALA A 29 5.38 0.71 6.56
N PHE A 30 6.24 1.30 5.74
CA PHE A 30 7.68 1.37 5.93
C PHE A 30 8.15 2.74 6.45
N PRO A 31 9.39 2.86 6.97
CA PRO A 31 9.85 4.07 7.66
C PRO A 31 9.73 5.37 6.86
N LEU A 32 9.95 5.29 5.55
CA LEU A 32 9.96 6.43 4.62
C LEU A 32 8.58 6.80 4.04
N ASP A 33 7.55 5.98 4.27
CA ASP A 33 6.23 6.14 3.64
C ASP A 33 5.53 7.46 3.98
N TRP A 34 5.83 8.04 5.13
CA TRP A 34 5.21 9.27 5.63
C TRP A 34 6.24 10.33 6.00
N GLN A 35 7.41 10.25 5.38
CA GLN A 35 8.45 11.27 5.50
C GLN A 35 8.57 12.05 4.18
N LYS A 36 9.24 13.20 4.23
CA LYS A 36 9.48 14.00 3.03
C LYS A 36 10.88 14.60 3.00
N ASP A 37 11.22 15.18 1.84
CA ASP A 37 12.37 16.08 1.64
C ASP A 37 13.76 15.40 1.70
N TYR A 38 13.81 14.11 1.36
CA TYR A 38 15.05 13.32 1.37
C TYR A 38 15.52 12.97 -0.04
N SER A 39 16.84 12.91 -0.25
CA SER A 39 17.43 12.55 -1.54
C SER A 39 17.46 11.02 -1.76
N LEU A 40 17.76 10.59 -2.98
CA LEU A 40 18.02 9.17 -3.24
C LEU A 40 19.30 8.68 -2.55
N ASP A 41 20.31 9.54 -2.40
CA ASP A 41 21.52 9.22 -1.64
C ASP A 41 21.21 9.02 -0.15
N THR A 42 20.29 9.81 0.42
CA THR A 42 19.78 9.58 1.79
C THR A 42 19.13 8.20 1.90
N VAL A 43 18.35 7.77 0.90
CA VAL A 43 17.75 6.42 0.90
C VAL A 43 18.86 5.35 0.96
N ILE A 44 19.88 5.46 0.10
CA ILE A 44 21.03 4.54 0.09
C ILE A 44 21.71 4.51 1.46
N HIS A 45 22.08 5.68 2.00
CA HIS A 45 22.72 5.81 3.31
C HIS A 45 21.93 5.13 4.43
N LEU A 46 20.61 5.33 4.49
CA LEU A 46 19.77 4.69 5.51
C LEU A 46 19.78 3.17 5.41
N PHE A 47 19.76 2.61 4.20
CA PHE A 47 19.81 1.16 4.03
C PHE A 47 21.20 0.57 4.32
N GLU A 48 22.27 1.29 3.98
CA GLU A 48 23.66 0.89 4.28
C GLU A 48 23.94 0.90 5.80
N THR A 49 23.43 1.92 6.49
CA THR A 49 23.64 2.11 7.94
C THR A 49 22.56 1.44 8.79
N ASN A 50 21.64 0.69 8.20
CA ASN A 50 20.48 0.09 8.91
C ASN A 50 19.69 1.11 9.74
N PHE A 51 19.50 2.31 9.18
CA PHE A 51 18.79 3.43 9.80
C PHE A 51 19.41 3.85 11.15
N GLU A 52 20.71 3.65 11.34
CA GLU A 52 21.37 3.89 12.62
C GLU A 52 21.23 5.34 13.09
N ASP A 53 21.30 6.34 12.21
CA ASP A 53 21.19 7.75 12.57
C ASP A 53 19.80 8.37 12.33
N PHE A 54 18.84 7.57 11.85
CA PHE A 54 17.50 8.01 11.48
C PHE A 54 16.76 8.65 12.67
N PHE A 55 16.47 9.95 12.56
CA PHE A 55 15.83 10.79 13.58
C PHE A 55 16.49 10.70 14.97
N LYS A 56 17.81 10.43 15.05
CA LYS A 56 18.55 10.54 16.32
C LYS A 56 18.92 11.99 16.67
N ASN A 57 19.24 12.80 15.65
CA ASN A 57 19.50 14.21 15.80
C ASN A 57 18.37 15.02 15.18
N ILE A 58 17.49 15.59 16.02
CA ILE A 58 16.26 16.23 15.55
C ILE A 58 16.16 17.69 15.97
N LYS A 59 15.47 18.48 15.15
CA LYS A 59 15.00 19.83 15.51
C LYS A 59 13.54 20.00 15.13
N GLU A 60 12.82 20.81 15.90
CA GLU A 60 11.46 21.25 15.55
C GLU A 60 11.54 22.55 14.74
N GLU A 61 10.81 22.64 13.64
CA GLU A 61 10.78 23.84 12.81
C GLU A 61 9.40 24.03 12.18
N GLY A 62 8.76 25.15 12.51
CA GLY A 62 7.46 25.54 11.95
C GLY A 62 6.28 24.81 12.59
N VAL A 63 5.15 24.79 11.86
CA VAL A 63 3.92 24.11 12.28
C VAL A 63 3.84 22.79 11.52
N GLY A 64 3.62 21.67 12.24
CA GLY A 64 3.31 20.38 11.61
C GLY A 64 1.85 20.28 11.17
N ASP A 65 1.48 19.16 10.59
CA ASP A 65 0.09 18.94 10.17
C ASP A 65 -0.75 18.51 11.40
N ASP A 66 -1.99 18.99 11.44
CA ASP A 66 -2.95 18.67 12.51
C ASP A 66 -2.39 18.94 13.94
N ASN A 67 -2.53 17.94 14.83
CA ASN A 67 -1.98 17.93 16.19
C ASN A 67 -0.53 17.42 16.27
N SER A 68 0.21 17.45 15.16
CA SER A 68 1.62 17.02 15.10
C SER A 68 2.60 18.18 14.94
N ARG A 69 3.83 17.96 15.39
CA ARG A 69 5.00 18.84 15.23
C ARG A 69 5.66 18.55 13.88
N ARG A 70 6.21 19.60 13.26
CA ARG A 70 7.11 19.44 12.12
C ARG A 70 8.52 19.23 12.65
N VAL A 71 9.04 18.01 12.51
CA VAL A 71 10.34 17.60 13.04
C VAL A 71 11.27 17.25 11.89
N ILE A 72 12.51 17.73 11.97
CA ILE A 72 13.56 17.50 10.99
C ILE A 72 14.62 16.60 11.60
N ASP A 73 14.94 15.51 10.92
CA ASP A 73 16.22 14.81 11.07
C ASP A 73 17.32 15.67 10.44
N VAL A 74 18.18 16.23 11.29
CA VAL A 74 19.21 17.18 10.90
C VAL A 74 20.29 16.51 10.05
N ASN A 75 20.61 15.24 10.32
CA ASN A 75 21.71 14.54 9.66
C ASN A 75 21.28 14.06 8.27
N ASN A 76 20.07 13.53 8.18
CA ASN A 76 19.57 12.93 6.94
C ASN A 76 18.72 13.89 6.08
N HIS A 77 18.45 15.10 6.59
CA HIS A 77 17.58 16.10 5.98
C HIS A 77 16.15 15.61 5.72
N ILE A 78 15.61 14.80 6.63
CA ILE A 78 14.28 14.20 6.48
C ILE A 78 13.27 14.95 7.34
N ILE A 79 12.09 15.26 6.80
CA ILE A 79 11.02 15.89 7.56
C ILE A 79 9.94 14.88 7.90
N SER A 80 9.53 14.85 9.17
CA SER A 80 8.31 14.21 9.63
C SER A 80 7.23 15.25 9.97
N LEU A 81 6.01 15.01 9.50
CA LEU A 81 4.85 15.88 9.74
C LEU A 81 3.76 15.24 10.60
N HIS A 82 3.75 13.92 10.76
CA HIS A 82 2.59 13.17 11.28
C HIS A 82 2.86 12.33 12.53
N HIS A 83 4.12 12.22 12.97
CA HIS A 83 4.49 11.23 13.98
C HIS A 83 4.90 11.80 15.33
N PHE A 84 5.04 13.12 15.45
CA PHE A 84 5.47 13.79 16.68
C PHE A 84 4.30 14.57 17.26
N PRO A 85 3.55 14.03 18.24
CA PRO A 85 2.35 14.70 18.73
C PRO A 85 2.68 15.97 19.53
N LYS A 86 1.81 16.98 19.48
CA LYS A 86 1.99 18.25 20.22
C LYS A 86 1.83 18.08 21.73
N GLU A 87 1.09 17.08 22.18
CA GLU A 87 0.88 16.76 23.59
C GLU A 87 2.09 16.12 24.27
N LEU A 88 3.01 15.56 23.50
CA LEU A 88 4.27 15.00 24.01
C LEU A 88 5.39 16.03 23.93
N SER A 89 6.40 15.89 24.80
CA SER A 89 7.67 16.60 24.61
C SER A 89 8.35 16.10 23.34
N LEU A 90 9.28 16.90 22.79
CA LEU A 90 10.00 16.50 21.57
C LEU A 90 10.79 15.20 21.78
N LEU A 91 11.37 15.00 22.97
CA LEU A 91 12.12 13.79 23.33
C LEU A 91 11.19 12.58 23.49
N ASP A 92 10.07 12.71 24.19
CA ASP A 92 9.11 11.60 24.33
C ASP A 92 8.51 11.21 22.97
N GLY A 93 8.26 12.20 22.10
CA GLY A 93 7.85 11.98 20.73
C GLY A 93 8.92 11.26 19.91
N GLN A 94 10.19 11.59 20.11
CA GLN A 94 11.34 10.95 19.46
C GLN A 94 11.48 9.49 19.87
N ASP A 95 11.41 9.18 21.17
CA ASP A 95 11.52 7.81 21.66
C ASP A 95 10.41 6.92 21.07
N ARG A 96 9.17 7.41 21.09
CA ARG A 96 8.03 6.71 20.48
C ARG A 96 8.17 6.54 18.96
N PHE A 97 8.70 7.57 18.28
CA PHE A 97 8.97 7.52 16.85
C PHE A 97 10.01 6.44 16.53
N LEU A 98 11.13 6.46 17.23
CA LEU A 98 12.25 5.54 17.03
C LEU A 98 11.84 4.10 17.31
N GLU A 99 11.05 3.84 18.35
CA GLU A 99 10.52 2.50 18.63
C GLU A 99 9.70 1.96 17.44
N SER A 100 8.77 2.78 16.94
CA SER A 100 7.89 2.40 15.83
C SER A 100 8.67 2.21 14.52
N MET A 101 9.59 3.12 14.21
CA MET A 101 10.36 3.09 12.98
C MET A 101 11.43 2.00 12.98
N THR A 102 12.00 1.69 14.16
CA THR A 102 12.93 0.57 14.34
C THR A 102 12.27 -0.74 13.94
N LYS A 103 11.06 -1.00 14.47
CA LYS A 103 10.30 -2.18 14.10
C LYS A 103 9.96 -2.21 12.60
N ARG A 104 9.52 -1.08 12.04
CA ARG A 104 9.16 -0.99 10.61
C ARG A 104 10.37 -1.25 9.69
N TYR A 105 11.55 -0.71 10.00
CA TYR A 105 12.72 -0.97 9.16
C TYR A 105 13.18 -2.43 9.27
N GLN A 106 13.14 -3.03 10.47
CA GLN A 106 13.51 -4.43 10.65
C GLN A 106 12.62 -5.34 9.80
N ASN A 107 11.30 -5.16 9.90
CA ASN A 107 10.34 -5.85 9.05
C ASN A 107 10.61 -5.61 7.56
N GLN A 108 10.81 -4.35 7.16
CA GLN A 108 11.09 -4.00 5.76
C GLN A 108 12.33 -4.75 5.25
N ARG A 109 13.42 -4.70 6.01
CA ARG A 109 14.69 -5.34 5.66
C ARG A 109 14.54 -6.85 5.52
N ASP A 110 13.90 -7.49 6.49
CA ASP A 110 13.66 -8.94 6.47
C ASP A 110 12.86 -9.34 5.23
N ARG A 111 11.85 -8.54 4.85
CA ARG A 111 11.05 -8.79 3.66
C ARG A 111 11.83 -8.61 2.37
N ILE A 112 12.65 -7.56 2.27
CA ILE A 112 13.54 -7.37 1.11
C ILE A 112 14.52 -8.55 0.98
N ILE A 113 15.10 -9.01 2.08
CA ILE A 113 16.04 -10.14 2.09
C ILE A 113 15.37 -11.41 1.55
N ASN A 114 14.13 -11.67 1.97
CA ASN A 114 13.37 -12.88 1.60
C ASN A 114 12.65 -12.78 0.25
N ALA A 115 12.49 -11.58 -0.30
CA ALA A 115 11.87 -11.36 -1.61
C ALA A 115 12.81 -11.76 -2.77
N ASN A 116 12.25 -12.09 -3.92
CA ASN A 116 13.00 -12.23 -5.18
C ASN A 116 12.77 -11.01 -6.08
N LYS A 117 11.54 -10.47 -6.07
CA LYS A 117 11.11 -9.33 -6.88
C LYS A 117 10.71 -8.15 -6.02
N LEU A 118 11.36 -7.01 -6.25
CA LEU A 118 11.14 -5.75 -5.55
C LEU A 118 10.56 -4.70 -6.50
N PHE A 119 9.57 -3.96 -6.01
CA PHE A 119 8.98 -2.84 -6.71
C PHE A 119 9.20 -1.55 -5.90
N LEU A 120 9.90 -0.58 -6.49
CA LEU A 120 10.16 0.72 -5.90
C LEU A 120 9.31 1.78 -6.59
N LEU A 121 8.45 2.48 -5.85
CA LEU A 121 7.60 3.55 -6.38
C LEU A 121 8.14 4.93 -5.96
N SER A 122 8.23 5.83 -6.92
CA SER A 122 8.76 7.18 -6.76
C SER A 122 7.89 8.22 -7.47
N ASN A 123 8.04 9.49 -7.10
CA ASN A 123 7.44 10.63 -7.78
C ASN A 123 8.41 11.83 -7.85
N ARG A 124 9.66 11.58 -8.24
CA ARG A 124 10.77 12.53 -8.17
C ARG A 124 11.03 13.19 -9.52
N LEU A 125 11.64 14.37 -9.47
CA LEU A 125 12.11 15.14 -10.63
C LEU A 125 13.61 14.93 -10.91
N VAL A 126 14.14 13.73 -10.63
CA VAL A 126 15.54 13.34 -10.92
C VAL A 126 15.65 12.70 -12.30
N SER A 127 16.79 12.73 -12.97
CA SER A 127 16.96 12.13 -14.30
C SER A 127 16.87 10.59 -14.29
N LEU A 128 16.63 9.97 -15.45
CA LEU A 128 16.72 8.51 -15.63
C LEU A 128 18.13 7.97 -15.33
N ASP A 129 19.16 8.77 -15.54
CA ASP A 129 20.55 8.38 -15.23
C ASP A 129 20.80 8.38 -13.72
N GLU A 130 20.32 9.38 -12.99
CA GLU A 130 20.38 9.40 -11.53
C GLU A 130 19.56 8.26 -10.89
N MET A 131 18.36 7.98 -11.40
CA MET A 131 17.59 6.79 -10.98
C MET A 131 18.34 5.50 -11.30
N GLY A 132 19.02 5.44 -12.45
CA GLY A 132 19.85 4.31 -12.84
C GLY A 132 21.04 4.10 -11.91
N LYS A 133 21.69 5.17 -11.46
CA LYS A 133 22.74 5.11 -10.45
C LYS A 133 22.18 4.61 -9.12
N PHE A 134 21.10 5.22 -8.64
CA PHE A 134 20.43 4.80 -7.41
C PHE A 134 20.06 3.30 -7.44
N LEU A 135 19.46 2.82 -8.53
CA LEU A 135 19.03 1.43 -8.62
C LEU A 135 20.22 0.45 -8.59
N LYS A 136 21.35 0.83 -9.20
CA LYS A 136 22.60 0.07 -9.10
C LYS A 136 23.12 0.05 -7.68
N ASP A 137 23.21 1.20 -7.02
CA ASP A 137 23.69 1.31 -5.63
C ASP A 137 22.78 0.51 -4.69
N PHE A 138 21.45 0.60 -4.85
CA PHE A 138 20.50 -0.18 -4.06
C PHE A 138 20.66 -1.70 -4.28
N SER A 139 20.96 -2.12 -5.51
CA SER A 139 21.22 -3.52 -5.84
C SER A 139 22.53 -4.08 -5.26
N THR A 140 23.50 -3.23 -4.88
CA THR A 140 24.71 -3.71 -4.18
C THR A 140 24.40 -4.06 -2.72
N ILE A 141 23.47 -3.32 -2.09
CA ILE A 141 22.99 -3.59 -0.72
C ILE A 141 22.17 -4.89 -0.70
N PHE A 142 21.33 -5.10 -1.72
CA PHE A 142 20.46 -6.27 -1.86
C PHE A 142 20.73 -7.01 -3.18
N PRO A 143 21.80 -7.83 -3.24
CA PRO A 143 22.20 -8.50 -4.47
C PRO A 143 21.22 -9.60 -4.91
N ASN A 144 21.23 -9.91 -6.21
CA ASN A 144 20.46 -10.98 -6.84
C ASN A 144 18.93 -10.83 -6.71
N LYS A 145 18.43 -9.60 -6.64
CA LYS A 145 17.00 -9.28 -6.67
C LYS A 145 16.63 -8.73 -8.04
N GLU A 146 15.47 -9.11 -8.55
CA GLU A 146 14.84 -8.40 -9.66
C GLU A 146 14.19 -7.14 -9.09
N ILE A 147 14.63 -5.96 -9.51
CA ILE A 147 14.18 -4.67 -8.97
C ILE A 147 13.64 -3.82 -10.11
N LYS A 148 12.36 -3.50 -10.02
CA LYS A 148 11.71 -2.52 -10.89
C LYS A 148 11.50 -1.22 -10.14
N LEU A 149 12.00 -0.12 -10.69
CA LEU A 149 11.72 1.22 -10.21
C LEU A 149 10.69 1.88 -11.14
N VAL A 150 9.54 2.25 -10.58
CA VAL A 150 8.54 3.06 -11.26
C VAL A 150 8.56 4.47 -10.70
N ASN A 151 8.78 5.46 -11.56
CA ASN A 151 8.70 6.87 -11.21
C ASN A 151 7.52 7.52 -11.93
N ILE A 152 6.78 8.38 -11.24
CA ILE A 152 5.67 9.13 -11.80
C ILE A 152 5.92 10.63 -11.60
N ARG A 153 6.14 11.35 -12.70
CA ARG A 153 6.38 12.79 -12.73
C ARG A 153 5.11 13.55 -12.98
N ASN A 154 5.06 14.73 -12.40
CA ASN A 154 4.06 15.74 -12.73
C ASN A 154 4.56 16.63 -13.88
N ASP A 155 3.75 16.76 -14.92
CA ASP A 155 3.80 17.84 -15.90
C ASP A 155 2.39 18.40 -16.07
N ASN A 156 2.17 19.61 -15.54
CA ASN A 156 0.87 20.26 -15.56
C ASN A 156 0.46 20.78 -16.94
N ASN A 157 1.36 20.71 -17.94
CA ASN A 157 1.04 21.06 -19.33
C ASN A 157 0.37 19.90 -20.09
N LEU A 158 0.45 18.67 -19.55
CA LEU A 158 -0.22 17.52 -20.14
C LEU A 158 -1.72 17.56 -19.84
N ASN A 159 -2.50 16.92 -20.71
CA ASN A 159 -3.92 16.71 -20.41
C ASN A 159 -4.08 15.67 -19.29
N SER A 160 -5.21 15.70 -18.57
CA SER A 160 -5.46 14.82 -17.41
C SER A 160 -5.49 13.31 -17.71
N GLU A 161 -5.65 12.94 -18.98
CA GLU A 161 -5.65 11.55 -19.46
C GLU A 161 -4.38 11.17 -20.23
N GLU A 162 -3.47 12.14 -20.43
CA GLU A 162 -2.24 11.93 -21.18
C GLU A 162 -1.15 11.33 -20.29
N ILE A 163 -0.51 10.27 -20.80
CA ILE A 163 0.56 9.55 -20.10
C ILE A 163 1.72 9.37 -21.08
N ILE A 164 2.86 9.97 -20.78
CA ILE A 164 4.11 9.75 -21.50
C ILE A 164 4.91 8.70 -20.74
N VAL A 165 5.47 7.72 -21.45
CA VAL A 165 6.23 6.62 -20.84
C VAL A 165 7.63 6.57 -21.42
N ASN A 166 8.62 6.61 -20.54
CA ASN A 166 10.01 6.27 -20.86
C ASN A 166 10.40 5.04 -20.06
N SER A 167 11.30 4.23 -20.60
CA SER A 167 11.83 3.06 -19.89
C SER A 167 13.32 2.91 -20.12
N LYS A 168 13.99 2.28 -19.17
CA LYS A 168 15.42 1.99 -19.22
C LYS A 168 15.69 0.67 -18.54
N GLU A 169 16.09 -0.32 -19.34
CA GLU A 169 16.69 -1.55 -18.84
C GLU A 169 18.16 -1.27 -18.48
N ILE A 170 18.53 -1.54 -17.23
CA ILE A 170 19.92 -1.39 -16.77
C ILE A 170 20.68 -2.70 -16.99
N ASN A 171 20.04 -3.82 -16.66
CA ASN A 171 20.47 -5.20 -16.92
C ASN A 171 19.28 -6.14 -16.70
N ASP A 172 19.48 -7.46 -16.81
CA ASP A 172 18.44 -8.49 -16.69
C ASP A 172 17.64 -8.48 -15.38
N LEU A 173 18.17 -7.85 -14.32
CA LEU A 173 17.54 -7.79 -13.01
C LEU A 173 17.03 -6.39 -12.65
N LEU A 174 17.44 -5.34 -13.36
CA LEU A 174 17.22 -3.96 -12.96
C LEU A 174 16.56 -3.16 -14.09
N SER A 175 15.35 -2.69 -13.85
CA SER A 175 14.57 -1.92 -14.83
C SER A 175 13.98 -0.65 -14.22
N ILE A 176 13.82 0.38 -15.05
CA ILE A 176 13.15 1.64 -14.71
C ILE A 176 12.03 1.90 -15.71
N ILE A 177 10.86 2.29 -15.20
CA ILE A 177 9.79 2.91 -15.99
C ILE A 177 9.48 4.28 -15.40
N ASP A 178 9.51 5.30 -16.24
CA ASP A 178 9.33 6.69 -15.87
C ASP A 178 8.12 7.25 -16.63
N TYR A 179 7.03 7.42 -15.91
CA TYR A 179 5.78 7.98 -16.40
C TYR A 179 5.78 9.49 -16.16
N THR A 180 5.33 10.27 -17.14
CA THR A 180 4.98 11.69 -16.96
C THR A 180 3.49 11.85 -17.19
N ILE A 181 2.79 12.41 -16.21
CA ILE A 181 1.34 12.64 -16.22
C ILE A 181 1.05 14.06 -15.72
N ASN A 182 -0.17 14.53 -15.94
CA ASN A 182 -0.67 15.65 -15.15
C ASN A 182 -1.16 15.15 -13.77
N ASP A 183 -0.36 15.36 -12.74
CA ASP A 183 -0.55 14.86 -11.37
C ASP A 183 -1.09 15.92 -10.40
N THR A 184 -1.82 16.92 -10.94
CA THR A 184 -2.38 18.04 -10.17
C THR A 184 -3.83 17.86 -9.72
N TYR A 185 -4.61 16.98 -10.38
CA TYR A 185 -6.05 16.85 -10.12
C TYR A 185 -6.37 15.61 -9.31
N ASP A 186 -7.18 15.69 -8.26
CA ASP A 186 -8.07 14.57 -7.91
C ASP A 186 -9.38 14.68 -8.72
N ASP A 187 -10.27 13.68 -8.64
CA ASP A 187 -11.58 13.73 -9.32
C ASP A 187 -12.47 14.91 -8.86
N SER A 188 -12.05 15.67 -7.84
CA SER A 188 -12.75 16.85 -7.31
C SER A 188 -12.31 18.18 -7.96
N GLY A 189 -11.23 18.17 -8.77
CA GLY A 189 -10.68 19.35 -9.42
C GLY A 189 -9.89 20.27 -8.49
N ASN A 190 -9.48 19.78 -7.30
CA ASN A 190 -8.68 20.55 -6.36
C ASN A 190 -7.18 20.41 -6.68
N GLU A 191 -6.58 21.47 -7.22
CA GLU A 191 -5.14 21.52 -7.56
C GLU A 191 -4.20 21.36 -6.36
N TYR A 192 -4.73 21.46 -5.13
CA TYR A 192 -3.98 21.30 -3.88
C TYR A 192 -4.14 19.92 -3.24
N ASP A 193 -4.85 18.96 -3.86
CA ASP A 193 -4.90 17.61 -3.28
C ASP A 193 -3.52 16.94 -3.38
N TRP A 194 -2.90 16.74 -2.22
CA TRP A 194 -1.62 16.07 -2.09
C TRP A 194 -1.63 14.64 -2.63
N LYS A 195 -2.80 14.03 -2.87
CA LYS A 195 -2.94 12.68 -3.46
C LYS A 195 -2.66 12.62 -4.96
N GLY A 196 -2.81 13.73 -5.68
CA GLY A 196 -2.61 13.81 -7.14
C GLY A 196 -3.68 13.07 -7.96
N ASN A 197 -3.36 12.79 -9.22
CA ASN A 197 -4.25 12.18 -10.23
C ASN A 197 -4.48 10.70 -10.01
N SER A 198 -5.32 10.41 -9.02
CA SER A 198 -5.62 9.05 -8.57
C SER A 198 -6.13 8.14 -9.69
N LYS A 199 -6.82 8.67 -10.71
CA LYS A 199 -7.22 7.91 -11.90
C LYS A 199 -5.99 7.50 -12.72
N ALA A 200 -5.07 8.41 -13.00
CA ALA A 200 -3.83 8.10 -13.72
C ALA A 200 -2.91 7.16 -12.91
N TRP A 201 -2.74 7.41 -11.60
CA TRP A 201 -2.00 6.50 -10.70
C TRP A 201 -2.61 5.09 -10.73
N LYS A 202 -3.94 4.97 -10.65
CA LYS A 202 -4.63 3.69 -10.74
C LYS A 202 -4.40 3.00 -12.08
N ASN A 203 -4.53 3.72 -13.18
CA ASN A 203 -4.29 3.17 -14.52
C ASN A 203 -2.89 2.58 -14.65
N ILE A 204 -1.87 3.28 -14.12
CA ILE A 204 -0.48 2.82 -14.13
C ILE A 204 -0.29 1.62 -13.17
N LEU A 205 -0.83 1.71 -11.96
CA LEU A 205 -0.59 0.72 -10.90
C LEU A 205 -1.44 -0.56 -11.03
N ASP A 206 -2.49 -0.56 -11.84
CA ASP A 206 -3.32 -1.74 -12.13
C ASP A 206 -2.58 -2.80 -12.96
N GLU A 207 -1.45 -2.44 -13.59
CA GLU A 207 -0.57 -3.39 -14.27
C GLU A 207 0.20 -4.30 -13.30
N TYR A 208 0.21 -3.96 -12.00
CA TYR A 208 1.00 -4.64 -10.97
C TYR A 208 0.12 -5.27 -9.90
N GLY A 209 0.63 -6.34 -9.27
CA GLY A 209 -0.05 -7.04 -8.18
C GLY A 209 0.90 -7.53 -7.10
N ASN A 210 0.40 -7.56 -5.88
CA ASN A 210 1.12 -8.06 -4.71
C ASN A 210 1.08 -9.59 -4.67
N HIS A 211 2.24 -10.24 -4.47
CA HIS A 211 2.37 -11.70 -4.45
C HIS A 211 1.51 -12.36 -3.39
N HIS A 212 1.57 -11.88 -2.14
CA HIS A 212 0.78 -12.45 -1.03
C HIS A 212 -0.72 -12.36 -1.33
N THR A 213 -1.18 -11.21 -1.80
CA THR A 213 -2.59 -11.02 -2.20
C THR A 213 -2.95 -11.92 -3.38
N TYR A 214 -2.07 -12.04 -4.37
CA TYR A 214 -2.26 -12.92 -5.53
C TYR A 214 -2.44 -14.38 -5.10
N GLU A 215 -1.58 -14.90 -4.23
CA GLU A 215 -1.66 -16.27 -3.72
C GLU A 215 -2.98 -16.55 -2.99
N ILE A 216 -3.39 -15.63 -2.10
CA ILE A 216 -4.66 -15.72 -1.39
C ILE A 216 -5.83 -15.78 -2.39
N VAL A 217 -5.85 -14.91 -3.39
CA VAL A 217 -6.93 -14.90 -4.38
C VAL A 217 -6.90 -16.15 -5.27
N GLN A 218 -5.72 -16.62 -5.70
CA GLN A 218 -5.63 -17.86 -6.49
C GLN A 218 -6.11 -19.08 -5.71
N LYS A 219 -5.87 -19.13 -4.40
CA LYS A 219 -6.41 -20.19 -3.53
C LYS A 219 -7.93 -20.26 -3.63
N TYR A 220 -8.63 -19.13 -3.50
CA TYR A 220 -10.09 -19.10 -3.60
C TYR A 220 -10.59 -19.35 -5.02
N LYS A 221 -9.91 -18.78 -6.02
CA LYS A 221 -10.26 -18.95 -7.43
C LYS A 221 -10.22 -20.40 -7.91
N ASN A 222 -9.29 -21.19 -7.37
CA ASN A 222 -9.11 -22.60 -7.73
C ASN A 222 -9.88 -23.56 -6.81
N ASP A 223 -10.51 -23.05 -5.74
CA ASP A 223 -11.37 -23.84 -4.88
C ASP A 223 -12.72 -24.11 -5.57
N LYS A 224 -13.30 -25.29 -5.33
CA LYS A 224 -14.62 -25.66 -5.85
C LYS A 224 -15.76 -25.14 -4.99
N ASN A 225 -15.46 -24.72 -3.75
CA ASN A 225 -16.44 -24.19 -2.83
C ASN A 225 -16.77 -22.73 -3.18
N PRO A 226 -18.04 -22.30 -3.11
CA PRO A 226 -18.40 -20.92 -3.39
C PRO A 226 -17.67 -19.92 -2.49
N LEU A 227 -17.16 -18.84 -3.05
CA LEU A 227 -16.54 -17.73 -2.33
C LEU A 227 -17.60 -16.70 -1.96
N ILE A 228 -17.85 -16.54 -0.66
CA ILE A 228 -18.88 -15.65 -0.11
C ILE A 228 -18.22 -14.58 0.76
N ILE A 229 -18.55 -13.31 0.51
CA ILE A 229 -18.14 -12.21 1.39
C ILE A 229 -19.25 -11.96 2.40
N TYR A 230 -18.95 -12.00 3.68
CA TYR A 230 -19.93 -11.71 4.73
C TYR A 230 -19.88 -10.22 5.10
N GLY A 231 -21.02 -9.53 5.00
CA GLY A 231 -21.19 -8.08 5.18
C GLY A 231 -21.20 -7.31 3.85
N ALA A 232 -22.05 -6.28 3.75
CA ALA A 232 -22.25 -5.48 2.52
C ALA A 232 -21.71 -4.02 2.63
N GLY A 233 -20.76 -3.80 3.55
CA GLY A 233 -20.20 -2.47 3.86
C GLY A 233 -19.14 -1.97 2.86
N GLN A 234 -18.40 -0.93 3.25
CA GLN A 234 -17.28 -0.41 2.45
C GLN A 234 -16.17 -1.45 2.27
N MET A 235 -15.87 -2.22 3.30
CA MET A 235 -14.84 -3.25 3.24
C MET A 235 -15.18 -4.38 2.26
N CYS A 236 -16.47 -4.69 2.08
CA CYS A 236 -16.93 -5.61 1.05
C CYS A 236 -16.56 -5.12 -0.36
N ARG A 237 -16.75 -3.83 -0.64
CA ARG A 237 -16.37 -3.23 -1.94
C ARG A 237 -14.86 -3.29 -2.15
N ALA A 238 -14.07 -3.00 -1.11
CA ALA A 238 -12.62 -3.11 -1.18
C ALA A 238 -12.16 -4.54 -1.51
N LEU A 239 -12.74 -5.56 -0.87
CA LEU A 239 -12.50 -6.96 -1.22
C LEU A 239 -12.88 -7.27 -2.66
N ILE A 240 -14.08 -6.86 -3.10
CA ILE A 240 -14.53 -7.12 -4.47
C ILE A 240 -13.54 -6.54 -5.49
N ASN A 241 -13.05 -5.32 -5.25
CA ASN A 241 -12.05 -4.70 -6.13
C ASN A 241 -10.75 -5.51 -6.20
N ILE A 242 -10.27 -6.02 -5.06
CA ILE A 242 -9.09 -6.90 -5.01
C ILE A 242 -9.36 -8.18 -5.79
N PHE A 243 -10.44 -8.89 -5.50
CA PHE A 243 -10.78 -10.15 -6.18
C PHE A 243 -10.92 -9.94 -7.69
N ASN A 244 -11.61 -8.88 -8.12
CA ASN A 244 -11.76 -8.52 -9.52
C ASN A 244 -10.43 -8.20 -10.20
N LYS A 245 -9.52 -7.48 -9.54
CA LYS A 245 -8.16 -7.19 -10.04
C LYS A 245 -7.42 -8.49 -10.41
N TYR A 246 -7.59 -9.54 -9.61
CA TYR A 246 -7.00 -10.86 -9.82
C TYR A 246 -7.90 -11.84 -10.60
N LYS A 247 -8.93 -11.32 -11.28
CA LYS A 247 -9.88 -12.09 -12.12
C LYS A 247 -10.53 -13.26 -11.35
N CYS A 248 -10.96 -12.99 -10.13
CA CYS A 248 -11.76 -13.88 -9.30
C CYS A 248 -13.02 -13.12 -8.91
N LYS A 249 -14.21 -13.68 -9.17
CA LYS A 249 -15.47 -13.03 -8.81
C LYS A 249 -16.07 -13.79 -7.62
N PRO A 250 -16.37 -13.12 -6.49
CA PRO A 250 -17.13 -13.74 -5.42
C PRO A 250 -18.50 -14.21 -5.91
N ASP A 251 -18.95 -15.37 -5.43
CA ASP A 251 -20.23 -15.99 -5.80
C ASP A 251 -21.42 -15.31 -5.13
N GLY A 252 -21.20 -14.60 -4.01
CA GLY A 252 -22.27 -13.91 -3.30
C GLY A 252 -21.78 -13.08 -2.11
N ILE A 253 -22.71 -12.27 -1.59
CA ILE A 253 -22.52 -11.50 -0.37
C ILE A 253 -23.57 -11.95 0.64
N ALA A 254 -23.12 -12.39 1.82
CA ALA A 254 -23.99 -12.86 2.87
C ALA A 254 -24.21 -11.81 3.97
N VAL A 255 -25.45 -11.71 4.46
CA VAL A 255 -25.82 -10.93 5.65
C VAL A 255 -26.73 -11.75 6.57
N THR A 256 -26.84 -11.36 7.84
CA THR A 256 -27.78 -12.04 8.78
C THR A 256 -29.24 -11.70 8.46
N ASN A 257 -29.51 -10.44 8.10
CA ASN A 257 -30.82 -9.97 7.68
C ASN A 257 -30.66 -9.12 6.42
N ILE A 258 -31.48 -9.39 5.41
CA ILE A 258 -31.50 -8.65 4.15
C ILE A 258 -32.13 -7.26 4.32
N GLU A 259 -32.98 -7.07 5.32
CA GLU A 259 -33.60 -5.78 5.62
C GLU A 259 -32.53 -4.74 5.99
N GLY A 260 -32.59 -3.57 5.33
CA GLY A 260 -31.61 -2.50 5.51
C GLY A 260 -30.29 -2.69 4.76
N ASN A 261 -30.09 -3.80 4.04
CA ASN A 261 -28.93 -4.00 3.16
C ASN A 261 -29.28 -3.74 1.69
N PRO A 262 -28.30 -3.34 0.85
CA PRO A 262 -28.52 -3.24 -0.59
C PRO A 262 -28.82 -4.63 -1.17
N LYS A 263 -29.59 -4.69 -2.26
CA LYS A 263 -29.90 -5.96 -2.96
C LYS A 263 -28.67 -6.56 -3.67
N GLU A 264 -27.75 -5.69 -4.08
CA GLU A 264 -26.49 -6.05 -4.72
C GLU A 264 -25.40 -5.03 -4.38
N VAL A 265 -24.14 -5.44 -4.49
CA VAL A 265 -22.96 -4.57 -4.39
C VAL A 265 -22.03 -4.94 -5.54
N GLU A 266 -21.66 -3.97 -6.39
CA GLU A 266 -20.83 -4.20 -7.58
C GLU A 266 -21.33 -5.35 -8.48
N GLY A 267 -22.66 -5.48 -8.61
CA GLY A 267 -23.30 -6.54 -9.40
C GLY A 267 -23.19 -7.95 -8.80
N ILE A 268 -22.93 -8.06 -7.50
CA ILE A 268 -22.95 -9.31 -6.73
C ILE A 268 -24.14 -9.27 -5.78
N ILE A 269 -24.96 -10.32 -5.80
CA ILE A 269 -26.20 -10.42 -5.03
C ILE A 269 -25.88 -10.48 -3.53
N VAL A 270 -26.63 -9.71 -2.75
CA VAL A 270 -26.65 -9.77 -1.29
C VAL A 270 -27.84 -10.61 -0.86
N ASP A 271 -27.59 -11.66 -0.08
CA ASP A 271 -28.63 -12.56 0.40
C ASP A 271 -28.42 -12.99 1.85
N ASN A 272 -29.43 -13.62 2.43
CA ASN A 272 -29.33 -14.22 3.75
C ASN A 272 -28.26 -15.31 3.74
N ILE A 273 -27.39 -15.31 4.76
CA ILE A 273 -26.36 -16.33 4.92
C ILE A 273 -26.91 -17.76 4.81
N ASP A 274 -28.11 -18.02 5.32
CA ASP A 274 -28.71 -19.36 5.33
C ASP A 274 -29.01 -19.92 3.93
N ASN A 275 -29.03 -19.07 2.89
CA ASN A 275 -29.22 -19.48 1.49
C ASN A 275 -27.93 -20.00 0.83
N TYR A 276 -26.76 -19.83 1.46
CA TYR A 276 -25.49 -20.30 0.92
C TYR A 276 -25.08 -21.68 1.44
N PRO A 277 -24.43 -22.53 0.60
CA PRO A 277 -23.97 -23.86 1.00
C PRO A 277 -23.03 -23.85 2.22
N LYS A 278 -23.15 -24.84 3.11
CA LYS A 278 -22.34 -24.89 4.35
C LYS A 278 -20.85 -25.14 4.12
N ASN A 279 -20.48 -25.62 2.93
CA ASN A 279 -19.09 -25.77 2.49
C ASN A 279 -18.49 -24.50 1.86
N SER A 280 -19.26 -23.42 1.72
CA SER A 280 -18.76 -22.14 1.18
C SER A 280 -17.54 -21.62 1.94
N ASN A 281 -16.63 -20.98 1.20
CA ASN A 281 -15.51 -20.21 1.71
C ASN A 281 -16.01 -18.81 2.09
N ILE A 282 -16.09 -18.50 3.38
CA ILE A 282 -16.61 -17.23 3.88
C ILE A 282 -15.46 -16.31 4.30
N ILE A 283 -15.46 -15.09 3.76
CA ILE A 283 -14.58 -14.00 4.18
C ILE A 283 -15.39 -12.95 4.94
N ILE A 284 -15.10 -12.75 6.23
CA ILE A 284 -15.80 -11.76 7.07
C ILE A 284 -15.22 -10.37 6.83
N SER A 285 -16.01 -9.49 6.19
CA SER A 285 -15.62 -8.12 5.81
C SER A 285 -15.96 -7.05 6.85
N VAL A 286 -15.87 -7.37 8.13
CA VAL A 286 -16.21 -6.46 9.23
C VAL A 286 -14.94 -5.95 9.92
N LYS A 287 -14.80 -4.62 10.02
CA LYS A 287 -13.60 -3.97 10.56
C LYS A 287 -13.41 -4.16 12.07
N ASN A 288 -14.51 -4.22 12.83
CA ASN A 288 -14.45 -4.41 14.28
C ASN A 288 -14.09 -5.87 14.61
N ILE A 289 -12.98 -6.08 15.31
CA ILE A 289 -12.46 -7.42 15.61
C ILE A 289 -13.41 -8.24 16.49
N ASN A 290 -14.01 -7.64 17.51
CA ASN A 290 -14.95 -8.32 18.40
C ASN A 290 -16.20 -8.74 17.62
N MET A 291 -16.69 -7.86 16.74
CA MET A 291 -17.83 -8.17 15.87
C MET A 291 -17.49 -9.28 14.88
N ALA A 292 -16.28 -9.27 14.29
CA ALA A 292 -15.83 -10.34 13.40
C ALA A 292 -15.74 -11.69 14.12
N GLU A 293 -15.27 -11.71 15.38
CA GLU A 293 -15.24 -12.92 16.21
C GLU A 293 -16.64 -13.43 16.58
N GLU A 294 -17.58 -12.53 16.87
CA GLU A 294 -18.99 -12.88 17.09
C GLU A 294 -19.62 -13.50 15.83
N ILE A 295 -19.40 -12.88 14.67
CA ILE A 295 -19.84 -13.41 13.38
C ILE A 295 -19.23 -14.78 13.12
N ASN A 296 -17.93 -14.95 13.37
CA ASN A 296 -17.25 -16.24 13.19
C ASN A 296 -17.89 -17.34 14.05
N ARG A 297 -18.15 -17.05 15.33
CA ARG A 297 -18.86 -17.97 16.24
C ARG A 297 -20.27 -18.29 15.73
N TYR A 298 -21.01 -17.28 15.30
CA TYR A 298 -22.35 -17.45 14.73
C TYR A 298 -22.34 -18.36 13.48
N LEU A 299 -21.42 -18.13 12.54
CA LEU A 299 -21.29 -18.93 11.32
C LEU A 299 -20.88 -20.38 11.62
N LYS A 300 -19.99 -20.60 12.58
CA LYS A 300 -19.62 -21.95 13.03
C LYS A 300 -20.82 -22.69 13.61
N ASN A 301 -21.63 -22.03 14.46
CA ASN A 301 -22.85 -22.61 15.01
C ASN A 301 -23.89 -22.94 13.93
N LYS A 302 -23.88 -22.21 12.81
CA LYS A 302 -24.70 -22.46 11.61
C LYS A 302 -24.13 -23.57 10.69
N GLY A 303 -23.00 -24.16 11.04
CA GLY A 303 -22.39 -25.30 10.33
C GLY A 303 -21.39 -24.94 9.24
N TYR A 304 -21.02 -23.67 9.08
CA TYR A 304 -19.96 -23.27 8.14
C TYR A 304 -18.58 -23.62 8.68
N LYS A 305 -17.73 -24.20 7.82
CA LYS A 305 -16.40 -24.70 8.22
C LYS A 305 -15.25 -23.83 7.74
N ASN A 306 -15.39 -23.25 6.55
CA ASN A 306 -14.31 -22.50 5.90
C ASN A 306 -14.52 -21.01 6.10
N ILE A 307 -14.18 -20.51 7.29
CA ILE A 307 -14.39 -19.11 7.65
C ILE A 307 -13.03 -18.45 7.90
N SER A 308 -12.75 -17.39 7.15
CA SER A 308 -11.62 -16.50 7.36
C SER A 308 -12.11 -15.10 7.70
N ASN A 309 -11.40 -14.43 8.60
CA ASN A 309 -11.52 -12.98 8.70
C ASN A 309 -10.75 -12.37 7.52
N VAL A 310 -11.13 -11.16 7.12
CA VAL A 310 -10.23 -10.33 6.32
C VAL A 310 -8.87 -10.31 7.02
N ASP A 311 -7.86 -10.84 6.34
CA ASP A 311 -6.49 -10.67 6.79
C ASP A 311 -6.19 -9.18 6.73
N LYS A 312 -5.65 -8.62 7.82
CA LYS A 312 -5.24 -7.22 7.82
C LYS A 312 -4.30 -6.95 6.65
N SER A 313 -3.46 -7.92 6.26
CA SER A 313 -2.55 -7.77 5.12
C SER A 313 -3.25 -7.62 3.76
N VAL A 314 -4.45 -8.17 3.58
CA VAL A 314 -5.19 -8.09 2.30
C VAL A 314 -5.91 -6.75 2.16
N LEU A 315 -6.19 -6.07 3.27
CA LEU A 315 -6.93 -4.82 3.30
C LEU A 315 -6.32 -3.89 4.35
N MET A 316 -5.13 -3.34 4.09
CA MET A 316 -4.60 -2.29 4.94
C MET A 316 -5.11 -0.92 4.50
N GLU A 317 -6.04 -0.39 5.32
CA GLU A 317 -6.07 1.04 5.64
C GLU A 317 -4.86 1.39 6.51
#